data_AF-A0A2K8KGQ0-F1
#
_entry.id   AF-A0A2K8KGQ0-F1
#
_cell.length_a   1.000
_cell.length_b   1.000
_cell.length_c   1.000
_cell.angle_alpha   90.00
_cell.angle_beta   90.00
_cell.angle_gamma   90.00
#
_symmetry.space_group_name_H-M   'P 1'
#
loop_
_entity.id
_entity.type
_entity.pdbx_description
1 polymer ?
#
loop_
_entity_poly.entity_id
_entity_poly.type
_entity_poly.pdbx_seq_one_letter_code
_entity_poly.pdbx_strand_id
1 'polypeptide(L)'
;MISWFSWDTIVTDAFAAVGFILVVITPLIFAAIQRRILNGRLHTRVDGEKLFEKLKYDLNLSKLTNVNKRLLYRDVNYARSIFAGAMEYNSRDLLWYFNELHAKNFISSAIWGKAWTHFWVWILTVGVVMGGSYLDFPNWLFQINTMTKVSGIVSICVIFLCTVFFCGIIKTLEFFRIKRVVNDEVRQINLAKKEKVWKDFKIIYWSSISVFFLGWVLVFINMFF
;
A
#
# COMPACT_ATOMS: atom_id res chain seq x y z
N MET A 1 41.94 11.48 -9.17
CA MET A 1 41.26 10.17 -9.00
C MET A 1 40.28 10.38 -7.87
N ILE A 2 38.98 10.53 -8.16
CA ILE A 2 37.96 10.78 -7.14
C ILE A 2 37.70 9.44 -6.46
N SER A 3 38.27 9.22 -5.27
CA SER A 3 37.89 8.07 -4.44
C SER A 3 36.54 8.40 -3.81
N TRP A 4 35.48 7.89 -4.43
CA TRP A 4 34.10 7.99 -3.93
C TRP A 4 33.89 7.27 -2.60
N PHE A 5 34.86 6.45 -2.17
CA PHE A 5 34.81 5.65 -0.96
C PHE A 5 36.05 5.95 -0.12
N SER A 6 35.84 6.61 1.02
CA SER A 6 36.78 6.54 2.13
C SER A 6 36.49 5.25 2.90
N TRP A 7 37.53 4.48 3.26
CA TRP A 7 37.35 3.29 4.11
C TRP A 7 36.69 3.63 5.45
N ASP A 8 36.80 4.88 5.88
CA ASP A 8 36.24 5.37 7.14
C ASP A 8 34.74 5.72 7.05
N THR A 9 34.15 5.89 5.85
CA THR A 9 32.74 6.30 5.65
C THR A 9 31.84 5.22 5.04
N ILE A 10 32.36 4.03 4.72
CA ILE A 10 31.61 2.94 4.05
C ILE A 10 30.29 2.61 4.77
N VAL A 11 30.29 2.65 6.11
CA VAL A 11 29.12 2.33 6.93
C VAL A 11 28.04 3.41 6.81
N THR A 12 28.41 4.68 6.85
CA THR A 12 27.45 5.80 6.77
C THR A 12 26.93 5.97 5.35
N ASP A 13 27.76 5.71 4.35
CA ASP A 13 27.35 5.67 2.93
C ASP A 13 26.36 4.53 2.66
N ALA A 14 26.61 3.34 3.22
CA ALA A 14 25.67 2.24 3.15
C ALA A 14 24.33 2.57 3.85
N PHE A 15 24.37 3.22 5.01
CA PHE A 15 23.14 3.67 5.69
C PHE A 15 22.38 4.72 4.88
N ALA A 16 23.07 5.69 4.27
CA ALA A 16 22.43 6.69 3.42
C ALA A 16 21.76 6.06 2.20
N ALA A 17 22.44 5.12 1.53
CA ALA A 17 21.88 4.39 0.40
C ALA A 17 20.65 3.55 0.80
N VAL A 18 20.74 2.79 1.89
CA VAL A 18 19.61 2.00 2.41
C VAL A 18 18.46 2.90 2.84
N GLY A 19 18.75 3.99 3.54
CA GLY A 19 17.76 4.97 3.97
C GLY A 19 17.00 5.58 2.79
N PHE A 20 17.72 5.94 1.74
CA PHE A 20 17.14 6.47 0.51
C PHE A 20 16.25 5.45 -0.20
N ILE A 21 16.71 4.20 -0.33
CA ILE A 21 15.91 3.10 -0.91
C ILE A 21 14.63 2.88 -0.10
N LEU A 22 14.72 2.89 1.23
CA LEU A 22 13.55 2.77 2.11
C LEU A 22 12.56 3.90 1.83
N VAL A 23 12.98 5.16 1.79
CA VAL A 23 12.11 6.31 1.53
C VAL A 23 11.32 6.15 0.22
N VAL A 24 11.98 5.66 -0.85
CA VAL A 24 11.37 5.50 -2.17
C VAL A 24 10.42 4.28 -2.23
N ILE A 25 10.84 3.12 -1.72
CA ILE A 25 10.14 1.83 -1.94
C ILE A 25 9.09 1.52 -0.86
N THR A 26 9.25 2.06 0.35
CA THR A 26 8.33 1.84 1.50
C THR A 26 6.84 1.87 1.13
N PRO A 27 6.32 2.87 0.37
CA PRO A 27 4.90 2.92 0.02
C PRO A 27 4.40 1.67 -0.70
N LEU A 28 5.21 1.09 -1.60
CA LEU A 28 4.86 -0.08 -2.38
C LEU A 28 4.87 -1.36 -1.51
N ILE A 29 5.86 -1.50 -0.63
CA ILE A 29 5.94 -2.62 0.33
C ILE A 29 4.69 -2.63 1.21
N PHE A 30 4.35 -1.48 1.79
CA PHE A 30 3.19 -1.37 2.67
C PHE A 30 1.87 -1.55 1.94
N ALA A 31 1.74 -1.13 0.67
CA ALA A 31 0.58 -1.44 -0.17
C ALA A 31 0.42 -2.96 -0.40
N ALA A 32 1.53 -3.68 -0.59
CA ALA A 32 1.51 -5.13 -0.74
C ALA A 32 1.12 -5.86 0.57
N ILE A 33 1.65 -5.41 1.72
CA ILE A 33 1.27 -5.92 3.05
C ILE A 33 -0.22 -5.71 3.29
N GLN A 34 -0.74 -4.52 2.96
CA GLN A 34 -2.16 -4.18 3.06
C GLN A 34 -3.04 -5.11 2.28
N ARG A 35 -2.67 -5.40 1.04
CA ARG A 35 -3.42 -6.33 0.19
C ARG A 35 -3.45 -7.73 0.79
N ARG A 36 -2.34 -8.22 1.35
CA ARG A 36 -2.28 -9.53 2.03
C ARG A 36 -3.20 -9.58 3.24
N ILE A 37 -3.20 -8.54 4.07
CA ILE A 37 -4.04 -8.48 5.27
C ILE A 37 -5.52 -8.34 4.91
N LEU A 38 -5.86 -7.51 3.93
CA LEU A 38 -7.23 -7.39 3.42
C LEU A 38 -7.76 -8.74 2.88
N ASN A 39 -6.92 -9.52 2.18
CA ASN A 39 -7.28 -10.87 1.73
C ASN A 39 -7.56 -11.85 2.89
N GLY A 40 -6.96 -11.64 4.05
CA GLY A 40 -7.22 -12.45 5.26
C GLY A 40 -8.42 -11.98 6.08
N ARG A 41 -8.94 -10.77 5.83
CA ARG A 41 -10.03 -10.16 6.62
C ARG A 41 -11.36 -10.06 5.88
N LEU A 42 -11.32 -9.80 4.58
CA LEU A 42 -12.50 -9.60 3.73
C LEU A 42 -12.51 -10.67 2.63
N HIS A 43 -13.69 -11.24 2.36
CA HIS A 43 -13.87 -12.22 1.29
C HIS A 43 -12.83 -13.35 1.38
N THR A 44 -12.91 -14.14 2.45
CA THR A 44 -12.03 -15.30 2.61
C THR A 44 -12.54 -16.47 1.77
N ARG A 45 -11.63 -17.31 1.29
CA ARG A 45 -11.99 -18.51 0.54
C ARG A 45 -12.88 -19.45 1.36
N VAL A 46 -12.60 -19.55 2.66
CA VAL A 46 -13.36 -20.37 3.61
C VAL A 46 -14.80 -19.86 3.76
N ASP A 47 -15.00 -18.54 3.85
CA ASP A 47 -16.35 -17.96 3.91
C ASP A 47 -17.15 -18.27 2.63
N GLY A 48 -16.50 -18.19 1.47
CA GLY A 48 -17.11 -18.55 0.19
C GLY A 48 -17.46 -20.03 0.11
N GLU A 49 -16.54 -20.92 0.45
CA GLU A 49 -16.78 -22.37 0.44
C GLU A 49 -17.95 -22.75 1.36
N LYS A 50 -18.01 -22.20 2.58
CA LYS A 50 -19.13 -22.42 3.51
C LYS A 50 -20.46 -21.89 2.98
N LEU A 51 -20.46 -20.70 2.38
CA LEU A 51 -21.66 -20.10 1.81
C LEU A 51 -22.21 -20.94 0.65
N PHE A 52 -21.37 -21.32 -0.30
CA PHE A 52 -21.81 -22.11 -1.46
C PHE A 52 -22.13 -23.56 -1.08
N GLU A 53 -21.51 -24.08 -0.03
CA GLU A 53 -21.89 -25.37 0.53
C GLU A 53 -23.27 -25.32 1.20
N LYS A 54 -23.57 -24.28 1.99
CA LYS A 54 -24.91 -24.03 2.55
C LYS A 54 -25.97 -23.93 1.44
N LEU A 55 -25.72 -23.11 0.42
CA LEU A 55 -26.62 -22.95 -0.73
C LEU A 55 -26.85 -24.27 -1.50
N LYS A 56 -25.82 -25.11 -1.59
CA LYS A 56 -25.90 -26.44 -2.20
C LYS A 56 -26.77 -27.40 -1.36
N TYR A 57 -26.61 -27.38 -0.04
CA TYR A 57 -27.47 -28.16 0.88
C TYR A 57 -28.93 -27.71 0.81
N ASP A 58 -29.21 -26.41 0.78
CA ASP A 58 -30.57 -25.89 0.70
C ASP A 58 -31.30 -26.29 -0.59
N LEU A 59 -30.55 -26.52 -1.68
CA LEU A 59 -31.09 -27.05 -2.94
C LEU A 59 -31.12 -28.59 -3.01
N ASN A 60 -30.75 -29.30 -1.93
CA ASN A 60 -30.57 -30.75 -1.89
C ASN A 60 -29.65 -31.28 -3.01
N LEU A 61 -28.64 -30.49 -3.41
CA LEU A 61 -27.71 -30.88 -4.47
C LEU A 61 -26.53 -31.66 -3.87
N SER A 62 -26.27 -32.86 -4.38
CA SER A 62 -25.09 -33.63 -3.96
C SER A 62 -23.79 -33.07 -4.56
N LYS A 63 -23.83 -32.58 -5.81
CA LYS A 63 -22.71 -31.97 -6.53
C LYS A 63 -23.17 -30.86 -7.49
N LEU A 64 -22.30 -29.87 -7.66
CA LEU A 64 -22.42 -28.87 -8.74
C LEU A 64 -21.63 -29.38 -9.96
N THR A 65 -22.32 -29.85 -10.98
CA THR A 65 -21.76 -30.30 -12.26
C THR A 65 -21.91 -29.20 -13.32
N ASN A 66 -20.97 -29.10 -14.26
CA ASN A 66 -20.98 -28.10 -15.36
C ASN A 66 -21.01 -26.62 -14.90
N VAL A 67 -20.51 -26.32 -13.70
CA VAL A 67 -20.40 -24.94 -13.19
C VAL A 67 -18.97 -24.44 -13.26
N ASN A 68 -18.78 -23.25 -13.80
CA ASN A 68 -17.49 -22.57 -13.75
C ASN A 68 -17.26 -22.00 -12.35
N LYS A 69 -16.51 -22.74 -11.52
CA LYS A 69 -16.18 -22.33 -10.14
C LYS A 69 -15.57 -20.94 -10.09
N ARG A 70 -14.72 -20.55 -11.04
CA ARG A 70 -14.06 -19.25 -11.02
C ARG A 70 -15.05 -18.09 -11.14
N LEU A 71 -16.06 -18.23 -12.00
CA LEU A 71 -17.14 -17.25 -12.14
C LEU A 71 -18.06 -17.25 -10.93
N LEU A 72 -18.32 -18.43 -10.36
CA LEU A 72 -19.17 -18.57 -9.17
C LEU A 72 -18.70 -17.72 -7.99
N TYR A 73 -17.38 -17.65 -7.75
CA TYR A 73 -16.82 -16.84 -6.67
C TYR A 73 -16.58 -15.36 -7.03
N ARG A 74 -16.88 -14.93 -8.27
CA ARG A 74 -16.54 -13.58 -8.76
C ARG A 74 -17.72 -12.79 -9.31
N ASP A 75 -18.76 -13.46 -9.77
CA ASP A 75 -19.91 -12.85 -10.42
C ASP A 75 -21.20 -13.18 -9.64
N VAL A 76 -21.83 -12.11 -9.13
CA VAL A 76 -23.10 -12.17 -8.39
C VAL A 76 -24.21 -12.76 -9.25
N ASN A 77 -24.30 -12.34 -10.51
CA ASN A 77 -25.40 -12.72 -11.39
C ASN A 77 -25.27 -14.18 -11.81
N TYR A 78 -24.04 -14.62 -12.08
CA TYR A 78 -23.75 -16.03 -12.32
C TYR A 78 -24.05 -16.89 -11.09
N ALA A 79 -23.66 -16.44 -9.89
CA ALA A 79 -24.01 -17.17 -8.67
C ALA A 79 -25.53 -17.21 -8.42
N ARG A 80 -26.25 -16.13 -8.72
CA ARG A 80 -27.71 -16.05 -8.63
C ARG A 80 -28.42 -16.99 -9.60
N SER A 81 -27.93 -17.12 -10.83
CA SER A 81 -28.56 -18.01 -11.81
C SER A 81 -28.39 -19.49 -11.44
N ILE A 82 -27.24 -19.87 -10.88
CA ILE A 82 -26.99 -21.24 -10.43
C ILE A 82 -27.83 -21.60 -9.20
N PHE A 83 -27.99 -20.67 -8.26
CA PHE A 83 -28.67 -20.93 -6.98
C PHE A 83 -30.05 -20.27 -6.88
N ALA A 84 -30.72 -20.00 -8.01
CA ALA A 84 -31.97 -19.23 -8.05
C ALA A 84 -33.03 -19.73 -7.05
N GLY A 85 -33.17 -21.06 -6.90
CA GLY A 85 -34.11 -21.67 -5.95
C GLY A 85 -33.78 -21.49 -4.46
N ALA A 86 -32.52 -21.19 -4.09
CA ALA A 86 -32.11 -20.97 -2.70
C ALA A 86 -31.93 -19.48 -2.37
N MET A 87 -32.13 -18.59 -3.34
CA MET A 87 -31.95 -17.14 -3.16
C MET A 87 -33.05 -16.49 -2.33
N GLU A 88 -34.23 -17.09 -2.24
CA GLU A 88 -35.35 -16.56 -1.46
C GLU A 88 -34.96 -16.35 0.01
N TYR A 89 -34.18 -17.28 0.58
CA TYR A 89 -33.74 -17.24 1.99
C TYR A 89 -32.30 -16.78 2.18
N ASN A 90 -31.42 -16.92 1.17
CA ASN A 90 -29.98 -16.67 1.31
C ASN A 90 -29.43 -15.51 0.46
N SER A 91 -30.28 -14.77 -0.26
CA SER A 91 -29.86 -13.65 -1.11
C SER A 91 -29.03 -12.60 -0.37
N ARG A 92 -29.31 -12.38 0.91
CA ARG A 92 -28.57 -11.46 1.78
C ARG A 92 -27.12 -11.90 2.00
N ASP A 93 -26.91 -13.16 2.39
CA ASP A 93 -25.57 -13.70 2.66
C ASP A 93 -24.70 -13.67 1.40
N LEU A 94 -25.31 -13.98 0.24
CA LEU A 94 -24.66 -13.90 -1.06
C LEU A 94 -24.28 -12.45 -1.41
N LEU A 95 -25.22 -11.52 -1.27
CA LEU A 95 -24.96 -10.09 -1.51
C LEU A 95 -23.84 -9.56 -0.61
N TRP A 96 -23.84 -9.94 0.67
CA TRP A 96 -22.78 -9.58 1.61
C TRP A 96 -21.42 -10.09 1.16
N TYR A 97 -21.32 -11.35 0.76
CA TYR A 97 -20.07 -11.94 0.26
C TYR A 97 -19.49 -11.17 -0.93
N PHE A 98 -20.32 -10.81 -1.91
CA PHE A 98 -19.85 -10.06 -3.07
C PHE A 98 -19.59 -8.57 -2.78
N ASN A 99 -20.36 -7.95 -1.89
CA ASN A 99 -20.07 -6.60 -1.42
C ASN A 99 -18.72 -6.55 -0.69
N GLU A 100 -18.36 -7.59 0.08
CA GLU A 100 -17.03 -7.70 0.68
C GLU A 100 -15.93 -7.82 -0.39
N LEU A 101 -16.17 -8.57 -1.47
CA LEU A 101 -15.23 -8.66 -2.59
C LEU A 101 -14.98 -7.29 -3.23
N HIS A 102 -16.07 -6.56 -3.47
CA HIS A 102 -16.02 -5.23 -4.08
C HIS A 102 -15.26 -4.25 -3.17
N ALA A 103 -15.63 -4.17 -1.90
CA ALA A 103 -14.96 -3.31 -0.91
C ALA A 103 -13.46 -3.64 -0.80
N LYS A 104 -13.10 -4.93 -0.77
CA LYS A 104 -11.69 -5.36 -0.77
C LYS A 104 -10.92 -4.84 -1.98
N ASN A 105 -11.48 -5.03 -3.19
CA ASN A 105 -10.84 -4.60 -4.42
C ASN A 105 -10.72 -3.08 -4.49
N PHE A 106 -11.75 -2.37 -4.05
CA PHE A 106 -11.76 -0.91 -4.01
C PHE A 106 -10.68 -0.36 -3.06
N ILE A 107 -10.66 -0.84 -1.81
CA ILE A 107 -9.67 -0.41 -0.80
C ILE A 107 -8.25 -0.72 -1.29
N SER A 108 -8.02 -1.93 -1.80
CA SER A 108 -6.72 -2.33 -2.35
C SER A 108 -6.30 -1.43 -3.52
N SER A 109 -7.21 -1.13 -4.45
CA SER A 109 -6.93 -0.27 -5.59
C SER A 109 -6.61 1.17 -5.17
N ALA A 110 -7.37 1.72 -4.21
CA ALA A 110 -7.15 3.06 -3.68
C ALA A 110 -5.77 3.20 -2.99
N ILE A 111 -5.37 2.22 -2.18
CA ILE A 111 -4.05 2.18 -1.54
C ILE A 111 -2.94 2.09 -2.60
N TRP A 112 -3.07 1.16 -3.55
CA TRP A 112 -2.09 0.97 -4.61
C TRP A 112 -1.92 2.23 -5.48
N GLY A 113 -3.02 2.89 -5.84
CA GLY A 113 -2.96 4.14 -6.61
C GLY A 113 -2.17 5.22 -5.88
N LYS A 114 -2.40 5.39 -4.56
CA LYS A 114 -1.67 6.39 -3.75
C LYS A 114 -0.20 6.02 -3.52
N ALA A 115 0.10 4.74 -3.31
CA ALA A 115 1.47 4.25 -3.20
C ALA A 115 2.27 4.50 -4.49
N TRP A 116 1.66 4.25 -5.67
CA TRP A 116 2.27 4.57 -6.96
C TRP A 116 2.49 6.06 -7.16
N THR A 117 1.52 6.92 -6.78
CA THR A 117 1.72 8.38 -6.85
C THR A 117 2.92 8.79 -6.00
N HIS A 118 3.04 8.28 -4.78
CA HIS A 118 4.18 8.58 -3.90
C HIS A 118 5.52 8.10 -4.49
N PHE A 119 5.55 6.90 -5.07
CA PHE A 119 6.73 6.37 -5.75
C PHE A 119 7.15 7.23 -6.96
N TRP A 120 6.18 7.66 -7.78
CA TRP A 120 6.44 8.52 -8.93
C TRP A 120 6.95 9.91 -8.55
N VAL A 121 6.43 10.50 -7.47
CA VAL A 121 6.95 11.77 -6.93
C VAL A 121 8.43 11.65 -6.57
N TRP A 122 8.82 10.52 -5.94
CA TRP A 122 10.22 10.25 -5.64
C TRP A 122 11.08 10.05 -6.90
N ILE A 123 10.63 9.26 -7.86
CA ILE A 123 11.35 9.09 -9.14
C ILE A 123 11.57 10.44 -9.83
N LEU A 124 10.51 11.26 -9.93
CA LEU A 124 10.61 12.58 -10.57
C LEU A 124 11.60 13.47 -9.84
N THR A 125 11.59 13.45 -8.50
CA THR A 125 12.53 14.20 -7.66
C THR A 125 13.97 13.81 -7.95
N VAL A 126 14.27 12.50 -7.97
CA VAL A 126 15.60 11.99 -8.32
C VAL A 126 15.98 12.41 -9.74
N GLY A 127 15.06 12.29 -10.70
CA GLY A 127 15.30 12.66 -12.09
C GLY A 127 15.63 14.14 -12.27
N VAL A 128 14.91 15.03 -11.59
CA VAL A 128 15.17 16.48 -11.61
C VAL A 128 16.54 16.80 -11.00
N VAL A 129 16.85 16.19 -9.86
CA VAL A 129 18.10 16.44 -9.14
C VAL A 129 19.31 15.91 -9.92
N MET A 130 19.24 14.70 -10.47
CA MET A 130 20.29 14.13 -11.32
C MET A 130 20.43 14.88 -12.66
N GLY A 131 19.32 15.30 -13.26
CA GLY A 131 19.33 16.02 -14.54
C GLY A 131 19.85 17.45 -14.46
N GLY A 132 19.63 18.13 -13.32
CA GLY A 132 20.09 19.50 -13.11
C GLY A 132 21.53 19.62 -12.59
N SER A 133 22.03 18.60 -11.87
CA SER A 133 23.28 18.72 -11.12
C SER A 133 24.19 17.48 -11.12
N TYR A 134 23.91 16.46 -11.96
CA TYR A 134 24.71 15.23 -12.19
C TYR A 134 25.47 14.68 -10.96
N LEU A 135 26.67 15.21 -10.67
CA LEU A 135 27.55 14.75 -9.61
C LEU A 135 27.15 15.27 -8.21
N ASP A 136 26.35 16.33 -8.12
CA ASP A 136 25.93 16.90 -6.83
C ASP A 136 24.98 15.98 -6.07
N PHE A 137 24.27 15.06 -6.73
CA PHE A 137 23.38 14.11 -6.06
C PHE A 137 24.13 13.00 -5.29
N PRO A 138 25.06 12.23 -5.91
CA PRO A 138 25.93 11.33 -5.16
C PRO A 138 26.74 12.05 -4.08
N ASN A 139 27.24 13.25 -4.40
CA ASN A 139 27.98 14.09 -3.46
C ASN A 139 27.12 14.53 -2.26
N TRP A 140 25.85 14.87 -2.49
CA TRP A 140 24.90 15.17 -1.43
C TRP A 140 24.56 13.92 -0.61
N LEU A 141 24.43 12.76 -1.23
CA LEU A 141 24.05 11.54 -0.51
C LEU A 141 25.21 10.96 0.35
N PHE A 142 26.45 11.09 -0.12
CA PHE A 142 27.62 10.43 0.46
C PHE A 142 28.64 11.38 1.13
N GLN A 143 28.61 12.68 0.82
CA GLN A 143 29.67 13.63 1.25
C GLN A 143 29.11 15.01 1.65
N ILE A 144 27.90 15.07 2.23
CA ILE A 144 27.28 16.35 2.66
C ILE A 144 28.22 17.17 3.56
N ASN A 145 28.97 16.51 4.44
CA ASN A 145 29.82 17.11 5.46
C ASN A 145 30.96 17.98 4.90
N THR A 146 31.43 17.73 3.67
CA THR A 146 32.60 18.41 3.08
C THR A 146 32.26 19.58 2.16
N MET A 147 30.97 19.90 1.98
CA MET A 147 30.53 20.77 0.88
C MET A 147 30.19 22.21 1.30
N THR A 148 30.59 23.18 0.46
CA THR A 148 30.44 24.62 0.72
C THR A 148 29.06 25.17 0.31
N LYS A 149 28.68 26.31 0.89
CA LYS A 149 27.38 27.01 0.67
C LYS A 149 27.08 27.42 -0.79
N VAL A 150 28.06 27.35 -1.69
CA VAL A 150 27.96 27.74 -3.10
C VAL A 150 27.51 26.57 -3.99
N SER A 151 27.54 25.33 -3.47
CA SER A 151 27.10 24.13 -4.18
C SER A 151 25.58 24.01 -4.29
N GLY A 152 25.07 23.28 -5.28
CA GLY A 152 23.63 23.05 -5.52
C GLY A 152 22.87 22.35 -4.39
N ILE A 153 23.52 22.07 -3.26
CA ILE A 153 23.01 21.37 -2.07
C ILE A 153 21.77 22.03 -1.49
N VAL A 154 21.77 23.36 -1.34
CA VAL A 154 20.61 24.05 -0.76
C VAL A 154 19.37 23.81 -1.61
N SER A 155 19.53 23.81 -2.94
CA SER A 155 18.46 23.49 -3.88
C SER A 155 18.01 22.02 -3.77
N ILE A 156 18.94 21.06 -3.64
CA ILE A 156 18.62 19.64 -3.45
C ILE A 156 17.84 19.44 -2.14
N CYS A 157 18.30 20.03 -1.02
CA CYS A 157 17.61 19.97 0.27
C CYS A 157 16.21 20.57 0.21
N VAL A 158 16.03 21.72 -0.44
CA VAL A 158 14.72 22.36 -0.62
C VAL A 158 13.79 21.47 -1.45
N ILE A 159 14.27 20.90 -2.56
CA ILE A 159 13.48 19.97 -3.37
C ILE A 159 13.08 18.74 -2.55
N PHE A 160 14.01 18.15 -1.79
CA PHE A 160 13.74 16.98 -0.96
C PHE A 160 12.72 17.29 0.14
N LEU A 161 12.78 18.46 0.79
CA LEU A 161 11.79 18.90 1.77
C LEU A 161 10.41 19.12 1.13
N CYS A 162 10.34 19.76 -0.04
CA CYS A 162 9.11 19.90 -0.82
C CYS A 162 8.52 18.52 -1.15
N THR A 163 9.37 17.57 -1.56
CA THR A 163 8.97 16.20 -1.85
C THR A 163 8.41 15.48 -0.63
N VAL A 164 9.05 15.60 0.54
CA VAL A 164 8.50 15.09 1.82
C VAL A 164 7.13 15.67 2.10
N PHE A 165 6.95 16.97 1.92
CA PHE A 165 5.68 17.64 2.16
C PHE A 165 4.57 17.11 1.23
N PHE A 166 4.83 17.00 -0.08
CA PHE A 166 3.88 16.41 -1.03
C PHE A 166 3.55 14.95 -0.69
N CYS A 167 4.56 14.17 -0.34
CA CYS A 167 4.41 12.80 0.14
C CYS A 167 3.50 12.72 1.39
N GLY A 168 3.68 13.63 2.35
CA GLY A 168 2.84 13.76 3.54
C GLY A 168 1.39 14.09 3.21
N ILE A 169 1.15 15.00 2.26
CA ILE A 169 -0.21 15.30 1.76
C ILE A 169 -0.84 14.06 1.12
N ILE A 170 -0.12 13.37 0.23
CA ILE A 170 -0.61 12.14 -0.42
C ILE A 170 -1.01 11.11 0.63
N LYS A 171 -0.18 10.92 1.66
CA LYS A 171 -0.42 9.95 2.72
C LYS A 171 -1.58 10.34 3.63
N THR A 172 -1.81 11.64 3.84
CA THR A 172 -2.96 12.15 4.59
C THR A 172 -4.26 11.94 3.81
N LEU A 173 -4.25 12.21 2.50
CA LEU A 173 -5.40 11.97 1.62
C LEU A 173 -5.76 10.47 1.52
N GLU A 174 -4.74 9.59 1.52
CA GLU A 174 -4.94 8.15 1.60
C GLU A 174 -5.73 7.76 2.87
N PHE A 175 -5.34 8.28 4.03
CA PHE A 175 -6.00 8.02 5.30
C PHE A 175 -7.48 8.43 5.28
N PHE A 176 -7.78 9.66 4.85
CA PHE A 176 -9.16 10.15 4.80
C PHE A 176 -10.03 9.39 3.79
N ARG A 177 -9.48 9.08 2.61
CA ARG A 177 -10.21 8.31 1.60
C ARG A 177 -10.56 6.92 2.10
N ILE A 178 -9.61 6.22 2.73
CA ILE A 178 -9.83 4.87 3.25
C ILE A 178 -10.77 4.89 4.45
N LYS A 179 -10.64 5.88 5.35
CA LYS A 179 -11.56 6.07 6.48
C LYS A 179 -13.00 6.20 5.99
N ARG A 180 -13.23 6.99 4.94
CA ARG A 180 -14.56 7.17 4.34
C ARG A 180 -15.10 5.84 3.79
N VAL A 181 -14.32 5.14 2.97
CA VAL A 181 -14.71 3.86 2.36
C VAL A 181 -15.01 2.79 3.41
N VAL A 182 -14.16 2.66 4.43
CA VAL A 182 -14.38 1.68 5.50
C VAL A 182 -15.63 2.03 6.32
N ASN A 183 -15.92 3.32 6.52
CA ASN A 183 -17.09 3.73 7.29
C ASN A 183 -18.40 3.70 6.51
N ASP A 184 -18.35 3.92 5.19
CA ASP A 184 -19.54 4.00 4.34
C ASP A 184 -19.85 2.64 3.71
N GLU A 185 -18.86 1.95 3.13
CA GLU A 185 -19.07 0.68 2.41
C GLU A 185 -18.97 -0.53 3.36
N VAL A 186 -17.87 -0.66 4.12
CA VAL A 186 -17.65 -1.87 4.95
C VAL A 186 -18.62 -1.93 6.13
N ARG A 187 -19.01 -0.77 6.69
CA ARG A 187 -20.01 -0.69 7.76
C ARG A 187 -21.37 -1.23 7.31
N GLN A 188 -21.79 -0.95 6.08
CA GLN A 188 -23.06 -1.43 5.53
C GLN A 188 -23.08 -2.95 5.36
N ILE A 189 -21.90 -3.57 5.25
CA ILE A 189 -21.76 -5.02 5.09
C ILE A 189 -21.67 -5.72 6.45
N ASN A 190 -20.69 -5.34 7.29
CA ASN A 190 -20.48 -5.98 8.60
C ASN A 190 -19.69 -5.08 9.56
N LEU A 191 -20.31 -4.72 10.69
CA LEU A 191 -19.72 -3.91 11.76
C LEU A 191 -18.48 -4.55 12.41
N ALA A 192 -18.49 -5.86 12.66
CA ALA A 192 -17.37 -6.54 13.31
C ALA A 192 -16.14 -6.64 12.40
N LYS A 193 -16.34 -6.84 11.08
CA LYS A 193 -15.24 -6.83 10.11
C LYS A 193 -14.71 -5.42 9.87
N LYS A 194 -15.57 -4.39 9.88
CA LYS A 194 -15.16 -2.97 9.81
C LYS A 194 -14.12 -2.63 10.87
N GLU A 195 -14.37 -2.96 12.13
CA GLU A 195 -13.46 -2.65 13.24
C GLU A 195 -12.09 -3.30 13.07
N LYS A 196 -12.07 -4.58 12.66
CA LYS A 196 -10.83 -5.32 12.40
C LYS A 196 -10.04 -4.72 11.25
N VAL A 197 -10.71 -4.44 10.11
CA VAL A 197 -10.07 -3.81 8.94
C VAL A 197 -9.52 -2.42 9.28
N TRP A 198 -10.26 -1.62 10.04
CA TRP A 198 -9.81 -0.29 10.45
C TRP A 198 -8.63 -0.34 11.42
N LYS A 199 -8.64 -1.28 12.39
CA LYS A 199 -7.53 -1.49 13.32
C LYS A 199 -6.26 -1.87 12.57
N ASP A 200 -6.34 -2.88 11.71
CA ASP A 200 -5.19 -3.36 10.93
C ASP A 200 -4.66 -2.26 10.00
N PHE A 201 -5.55 -1.52 9.33
CA PHE A 201 -5.16 -0.38 8.49
C PHE A 201 -4.37 0.67 9.28
N LYS A 202 -4.85 1.09 10.47
CA LYS A 202 -4.16 2.07 11.31
C LYS A 202 -2.76 1.61 11.72
N ILE A 203 -2.62 0.36 12.16
CA ILE A 203 -1.32 -0.19 12.59
C ILE A 203 -0.31 0.00 11.47
N ILE A 204 -0.66 -0.44 10.28
CA ILE A 204 0.27 -0.48 9.16
C ILE A 204 0.49 0.92 8.55
N TYR A 205 -0.54 1.78 8.59
CA TYR A 205 -0.40 3.18 8.24
C TYR A 205 0.68 3.87 9.08
N TRP A 206 0.64 3.69 10.41
CA TRP A 206 1.64 4.24 11.31
C TRP A 206 3.00 3.57 11.14
N SER A 207 3.05 2.25 10.97
CA SER A 207 4.30 1.55 10.63
C SER A 207 4.94 2.09 9.35
N SER A 208 4.15 2.39 8.32
CA SER A 208 4.65 2.98 7.07
C SER A 208 5.26 4.36 7.28
N ILE A 209 4.67 5.19 8.14
CA ILE A 209 5.23 6.50 8.50
C ILE A 209 6.52 6.33 9.30
N SER A 210 6.56 5.40 10.26
CA SER A 210 7.75 5.12 11.06
C SER A 210 8.93 4.64 10.22
N VAL A 211 8.71 3.74 9.26
CA VAL A 211 9.78 3.26 8.36
C VAL A 211 10.25 4.37 7.43
N PHE A 212 9.34 5.22 6.94
CA PHE A 212 9.71 6.41 6.16
C PHE A 212 10.59 7.36 6.97
N PHE A 213 10.21 7.65 8.23
CA PHE A 213 11.01 8.47 9.13
C PHE A 213 12.38 7.84 9.42
N LEU A 214 12.44 6.53 9.66
CA LEU A 214 13.70 5.81 9.84
C LEU A 214 14.61 5.93 8.62
N GLY A 215 14.05 5.83 7.41
CA GLY A 215 14.79 6.03 6.17
C GLY A 215 15.46 7.40 6.11
N TRP A 216 14.76 8.46 6.53
CA TRP A 216 15.35 9.80 6.64
C TRP A 216 16.43 9.90 7.70
N VAL A 217 16.23 9.31 8.88
CA VAL A 217 17.26 9.29 9.92
C VAL A 217 18.55 8.66 9.39
N LEU A 218 18.45 7.55 8.65
CA LEU A 218 19.60 6.89 8.03
C LEU A 218 20.30 7.76 6.99
N VAL A 219 19.57 8.53 6.18
CA VAL A 219 20.16 9.52 5.25
C VAL A 219 20.87 10.64 6.02
N PHE A 220 20.24 11.17 7.06
CA PHE A 220 20.77 12.30 7.83
C PHE A 220 21.95 11.95 8.74
N ILE A 221 22.11 10.68 9.14
CA ILE A 221 23.30 10.23 9.87
C ILE A 221 24.58 10.56 9.10
N ASN A 222 24.55 10.47 7.77
CA ASN A 222 25.70 10.82 6.92
C ASN A 222 26.02 12.33 6.91
N MET A 223 25.21 13.18 7.53
CA MET A 223 25.54 14.59 7.73
C MET A 223 26.43 14.84 8.95
N PHE A 224 26.48 13.91 9.91
CA PHE A 224 27.13 14.12 11.21
C PHE A 224 28.48 13.41 11.35
N PHE A 225 28.80 12.49 10.44
CA PHE A 225 30.03 11.72 10.38
C PHE A 225 30.77 12.04 9.09
#